data_AF-A0A2E6NVR0-F1
#
_entry.id   AF-A0A2E6NVR0-F1
#
_cell.length_a   1.000
_cell.length_b   1.000
_cell.length_c   1.000
_cell.angle_alpha   90.00
_cell.angle_beta   90.00
_cell.angle_gamma   90.00
#
_symmetry.space_group_name_H-M   'P 1'
#
loop_
_entity.id
_entity.type
_entity.pdbx_description
1 polymer ?
#
loop_
_entity_poly.entity_id
_entity_poly.type
_entity_poly.pdbx_seq_one_letter_code
_entity_poly.pdbx_strand_id
1 'polypeptide(L)'
;MTVEEIIISFVRIFASLIVFKFNFFGGLLVILIDFSDLFMMNLISLGGVRNYQVLDKFLDLFYISFFLLITLRWSSSVRNISIALFIFRIIGFILFEIYEERFILFLFPNVFEFWFIGIAFLNKFKKAHSRKNIVLVLFFAFGLKMFQEYILHVWRFLDNYRAVDVVKSFIDLFN
;
A
#
# COMPACT_ATOMS: atom_id res chain seq x y z
N MET A 1 6.65 -3.75 23.21
CA MET A 1 5.96 -2.89 22.23
C MET A 1 5.52 -1.63 22.95
N THR A 2 5.67 -0.46 22.35
CA THR A 2 5.12 0.80 22.90
C THR A 2 3.60 0.80 22.78
N VAL A 3 2.92 1.72 23.46
CA VAL A 3 1.45 1.80 23.43
C VAL A 3 0.96 2.13 22.02
N GLU A 4 1.70 2.97 21.30
CA GLU A 4 1.46 3.36 19.92
C GLU A 4 1.55 2.14 18.98
N GLU A 5 2.60 1.32 19.12
CA GLU A 5 2.77 0.09 18.34
C GLU A 5 1.59 -0.88 18.54
N ILE A 6 1.08 -0.99 19.76
CA ILE A 6 -0.07 -1.85 20.09
C ILE A 6 -1.34 -1.32 19.43
N ILE A 7 -1.61 -0.01 19.53
CA ILE A 7 -2.79 0.61 18.94
C ILE A 7 -2.77 0.44 17.41
N ILE A 8 -1.65 0.75 16.76
CA ILE A 8 -1.49 0.61 15.30
C ILE A 8 -1.67 -0.84 14.87
N SER A 9 -1.04 -1.78 15.57
CA SER A 9 -1.21 -3.21 15.31
C SER A 9 -2.67 -3.65 15.42
N PHE A 10 -3.34 -3.26 16.50
CA PHE A 10 -4.73 -3.62 16.74
C PHE A 10 -5.64 -3.08 15.63
N VAL A 11 -5.47 -1.80 15.26
CA VAL A 11 -6.24 -1.14 14.21
C VAL A 11 -6.00 -1.82 12.85
N ARG A 12 -4.76 -2.07 12.46
CA ARG A 12 -4.41 -2.75 11.19
C ARG A 12 -4.93 -4.18 11.12
N ILE A 13 -4.77 -4.96 12.20
CA ILE A 13 -5.27 -6.34 12.26
C ILE A 13 -6.79 -6.35 12.19
N PHE A 14 -7.47 -5.49 12.96
CA PHE A 14 -8.93 -5.41 12.96
C PHE A 14 -9.47 -4.99 11.59
N ALA A 15 -8.84 -3.99 10.95
CA ALA A 15 -9.16 -3.57 9.59
C ALA A 15 -9.03 -4.72 8.58
N SER A 16 -7.96 -5.51 8.68
CA SER A 16 -7.72 -6.68 7.81
C SER A 16 -8.80 -7.75 7.94
N LEU A 17 -9.40 -7.91 9.12
CA LEU A 17 -10.51 -8.84 9.34
C LEU A 17 -11.81 -8.38 8.67
N ILE A 18 -12.07 -7.07 8.60
CA ILE A 18 -13.27 -6.51 7.95
C ILE A 18 -13.29 -6.87 6.46
N VAL A 19 -12.13 -6.99 5.83
CA VAL A 19 -11.96 -7.34 4.41
C VAL A 19 -12.65 -8.68 4.09
N PHE A 20 -12.65 -9.65 5.00
CA PHE A 20 -13.29 -10.95 4.74
C PHE A 20 -14.80 -10.87 4.52
N LYS A 21 -15.47 -9.93 5.20
CA LYS A 21 -16.91 -9.72 5.09
C LYS A 21 -17.24 -8.71 3.99
N PHE A 22 -16.44 -7.65 3.88
CA PHE A 22 -16.64 -6.57 2.92
C PHE A 22 -15.39 -6.36 2.07
N ASN A 23 -15.16 -7.25 1.09
CA ASN A 23 -13.92 -7.26 0.28
C ASN A 23 -13.51 -5.87 -0.24
N PHE A 24 -14.44 -5.10 -0.81
CA PHE A 24 -14.12 -3.79 -1.40
C PHE A 24 -13.89 -2.71 -0.35
N PHE A 25 -14.85 -2.50 0.57
CA PHE A 25 -14.77 -1.44 1.57
C PHE A 25 -13.70 -1.72 2.62
N GLY A 26 -13.57 -2.97 3.06
CA GLY A 26 -12.50 -3.39 3.96
C GLY A 26 -11.13 -3.23 3.30
N GLY A 27 -10.99 -3.62 2.03
CA GLY A 27 -9.75 -3.41 1.29
C GLY A 27 -9.36 -1.94 1.21
N LEU A 28 -10.30 -1.06 0.86
CA LEU A 28 -10.06 0.39 0.84
C LEU A 28 -9.69 0.95 2.21
N LEU A 29 -10.36 0.48 3.26
CA LEU A 29 -10.10 0.92 4.64
C LEU A 29 -8.70 0.52 5.11
N VAL A 30 -8.23 -0.68 4.78
CA VAL A 30 -6.86 -1.13 5.09
C VAL A 30 -5.81 -0.20 4.46
N ILE A 31 -5.96 0.13 3.17
CA ILE A 31 -5.03 1.04 2.47
C ILE A 31 -5.05 2.45 3.08
N LEU A 32 -6.24 2.97 3.40
CA LEU A 32 -6.36 4.29 4.00
C LEU A 32 -5.70 4.38 5.38
N ILE A 33 -5.83 3.32 6.18
CA ILE A 33 -5.16 3.23 7.49
C ILE A 33 -3.65 3.17 7.30
N ASP A 34 -3.17 2.32 6.39
CA ASP A 34 -1.74 2.20 6.07
C ASP A 34 -1.14 3.55 5.66
N PHE A 35 -1.81 4.27 4.77
CA PHE A 35 -1.41 5.61 4.37
C PHE A 35 -1.48 6.63 5.51
N SER A 36 -2.46 6.50 6.41
CA SER A 36 -2.61 7.39 7.57
C SER A 36 -1.48 7.25 8.58
N ASP A 37 -0.85 6.07 8.66
CA ASP A 37 0.26 5.83 9.58
C ASP A 37 1.47 6.72 9.27
N LEU A 38 1.72 7.03 7.99
CA LEU A 38 2.75 8.00 7.56
C LEU A 38 2.51 9.40 8.13
N PHE A 39 1.26 9.82 8.28
CA PHE A 39 0.92 11.11 8.89
C PHE A 39 0.97 11.02 10.41
N MET A 40 0.49 9.91 10.99
CA MET A 40 0.53 9.70 12.44
C MET A 40 1.95 9.67 13.00
N MET A 41 2.92 9.09 12.27
CA MET A 41 4.33 9.11 12.66
C MET A 41 4.93 10.52 12.75
N ASN A 42 4.45 11.46 11.92
CA ASN A 42 4.90 12.85 11.94
C ASN A 42 4.19 13.72 12.99
N LEU A 43 2.97 13.35 13.40
CA LEU A 43 2.12 14.15 14.29
C LEU A 43 2.13 13.66 15.75
N ILE A 44 2.44 12.39 16.01
CA ILE A 44 2.38 11.78 17.34
C ILE A 44 3.80 11.68 17.92
N SER A 45 4.21 12.69 18.68
CA SER A 45 5.49 12.73 19.39
C SER A 45 5.41 12.10 20.79
N LEU A 46 4.94 10.85 20.89
CA LEU A 46 4.79 10.12 22.17
C LEU A 46 5.90 9.08 22.38
N GLY A 47 7.13 9.55 22.59
CA GLY A 47 8.19 8.72 23.18
C GLY A 47 9.04 7.86 22.24
N GLY A 48 8.78 7.91 20.93
CA GLY A 48 9.61 7.29 19.90
C GLY A 48 9.39 5.79 19.76
N VAL A 49 9.08 5.36 18.55
CA VAL A 49 8.87 3.95 18.24
C VAL A 49 10.21 3.26 18.03
N ARG A 50 10.53 2.25 18.85
CA ARG A 50 11.83 1.59 18.80
C ARG A 50 12.00 0.68 17.58
N ASN A 51 10.96 -0.06 17.20
CA ASN A 51 11.03 -1.08 16.13
C ASN A 51 9.87 -0.97 15.11
N TYR A 52 9.41 0.25 14.82
CA TYR A 52 8.25 0.47 13.92
C TYR A 52 8.43 -0.22 12.57
N GLN A 53 9.62 -0.11 11.97
CA GLN A 53 9.90 -0.64 10.64
C GLN A 53 9.71 -2.16 10.54
N VAL A 54 10.06 -2.91 11.59
CA VAL A 54 9.89 -4.37 11.62
C VAL A 54 8.42 -4.72 11.83
N LEU A 55 7.73 -3.98 12.70
CA LEU A 55 6.31 -4.17 12.95
C LEU A 55 5.47 -3.89 11.71
N ASP A 56 5.72 -2.76 11.06
CA ASP A 56 5.07 -2.33 9.83
C ASP A 56 5.20 -3.38 8.73
N LYS A 57 6.42 -3.89 8.50
CA LYS A 57 6.68 -5.02 7.61
C LYS A 57 5.82 -6.25 7.87
N PHE A 58 5.69 -6.63 9.15
CA PHE A 58 4.91 -7.79 9.53
C PHE A 58 3.42 -7.56 9.29
N LEU A 59 2.92 -6.38 9.66
CA LEU A 59 1.52 -5.99 9.44
C LEU A 59 1.20 -5.89 7.94
N ASP A 60 2.15 -5.42 7.13
CA ASP A 60 2.05 -5.37 5.68
C ASP A 60 1.91 -6.76 5.06
N LEU A 61 2.81 -7.67 5.43
CA LEU A 61 2.75 -9.04 4.97
C LEU A 61 1.46 -9.73 5.42
N PHE A 62 1.00 -9.43 6.64
CA PHE A 62 -0.24 -9.97 7.20
C PHE A 62 -1.46 -9.59 6.35
N TYR A 63 -1.68 -8.30 6.08
CA TYR A 63 -2.87 -7.89 5.32
C TYR A 63 -2.82 -8.34 3.85
N ILE A 64 -1.65 -8.29 3.19
CA ILE A 64 -1.48 -8.75 1.80
C ILE A 64 -1.77 -10.26 1.71
N SER A 65 -1.34 -11.04 2.70
CA SER A 65 -1.65 -12.48 2.77
C SER A 65 -3.16 -12.73 2.89
N PHE A 66 -3.87 -11.90 3.66
CA PHE A 66 -5.32 -11.99 3.79
C PHE A 66 -6.02 -11.65 2.46
N PHE A 67 -5.57 -10.63 1.74
CA PHE A 67 -6.06 -10.33 0.39
C PHE A 67 -5.89 -11.53 -0.54
N LEU A 68 -4.73 -12.20 -0.49
CA LEU A 68 -4.49 -13.42 -1.27
C LEU A 68 -5.51 -14.50 -0.93
N LEU A 69 -5.70 -14.84 0.36
CA LEU A 69 -6.68 -15.84 0.80
C LEU A 69 -8.09 -15.56 0.27
N ILE A 70 -8.48 -14.29 0.24
CA ILE A 70 -9.77 -13.88 -0.32
C ILE A 70 -9.81 -14.13 -1.83
N THR A 71 -8.75 -13.80 -2.57
CA THR A 71 -8.69 -13.99 -4.02
C THR A 71 -8.67 -15.45 -4.45
N LEU A 72 -8.22 -16.38 -3.59
CA LEU A 72 -8.26 -17.82 -3.87
C LEU A 72 -9.70 -18.34 -4.06
N ARG A 73 -10.68 -17.65 -3.48
CA ARG A 73 -12.12 -17.96 -3.59
C ARG A 73 -12.75 -17.42 -4.88
N TRP A 74 -12.03 -16.60 -5.65
CA TRP A 74 -12.50 -16.03 -6.90
C TRP A 74 -12.23 -16.97 -8.10
N SER A 75 -12.69 -16.58 -9.29
CA SER A 75 -12.51 -17.35 -10.53
C SER A 75 -11.03 -17.67 -10.82
N SER A 76 -10.77 -18.81 -11.45
CA SER A 76 -9.41 -19.31 -11.74
C SER A 76 -8.49 -18.28 -12.41
N SER A 77 -8.97 -17.51 -13.38
CA SER A 77 -8.16 -16.50 -14.08
C SER A 77 -7.67 -15.40 -13.13
N VAL A 78 -8.58 -14.86 -12.32
CA VAL A 78 -8.27 -13.81 -11.33
C VAL A 78 -7.35 -14.37 -10.25
N ARG A 79 -7.64 -15.58 -9.74
CA ARG A 79 -6.83 -16.25 -8.73
C ARG A 79 -5.39 -16.41 -9.18
N ASN A 80 -5.16 -16.88 -10.40
CA ASN A 80 -3.80 -17.11 -10.92
C ASN A 80 -3.02 -15.79 -11.06
N ILE A 81 -3.68 -14.72 -11.51
CA ILE A 81 -3.08 -13.37 -11.59
C ILE A 81 -2.77 -12.85 -10.18
N SER A 82 -3.69 -13.01 -9.23
CA SER A 82 -3.48 -12.63 -7.83
C SER A 82 -2.28 -13.34 -7.21
N ILE A 83 -2.14 -14.66 -7.43
CA ILE A 83 -0.98 -15.44 -6.97
C ILE A 83 0.31 -14.92 -7.61
N ALA A 84 0.31 -14.67 -8.93
CA ALA A 84 1.48 -14.15 -9.63
C ALA A 84 1.92 -12.79 -9.10
N LEU A 85 0.98 -11.86 -8.90
CA LEU A 85 1.26 -10.53 -8.35
C LEU A 85 1.71 -10.58 -6.89
N PHE A 86 1.15 -11.49 -6.10
CA PHE A 86 1.59 -11.72 -4.73
C PHE A 86 3.04 -12.24 -4.69
N ILE A 87 3.35 -13.27 -5.49
CA ILE A 87 4.72 -13.80 -5.59
C ILE A 87 5.69 -12.71 -6.05
N PHE A 88 5.30 -11.91 -7.05
CA PHE A 88 6.09 -10.77 -7.51
C PHE A 88 6.40 -9.80 -6.36
N ARG A 89 5.40 -9.49 -5.52
CA ARG A 89 5.60 -8.64 -4.32
C ARG A 89 6.53 -9.28 -3.29
N ILE A 90 6.40 -10.59 -3.03
CA ILE A 90 7.27 -11.30 -2.09
C ILE A 90 8.72 -11.37 -2.59
N ILE A 91 8.94 -11.57 -3.89
CA ILE A 91 10.28 -11.54 -4.48
C ILE A 91 10.90 -10.15 -4.28
N GLY A 92 10.17 -9.08 -4.60
CA GLY A 92 10.63 -7.72 -4.35
C GLY A 92 10.95 -7.45 -2.88
N PHE A 93 10.13 -7.97 -1.98
CA PHE A 93 10.35 -7.90 -0.54
C PHE A 93 11.63 -8.60 -0.10
N ILE A 94 11.84 -9.85 -0.52
CA ILE A 94 13.03 -10.64 -0.17
C ILE A 94 14.30 -9.98 -0.74
N LEU A 95 14.25 -9.49 -1.99
CA LEU A 95 15.38 -8.79 -2.59
C LEU A 95 15.69 -7.50 -1.82
N PHE A 96 14.67 -6.74 -1.40
CA PHE A 96 14.88 -5.58 -0.55
C PHE A 96 15.53 -5.94 0.79
N GLU A 97 15.17 -7.06 1.42
CA GLU A 97 15.82 -7.50 2.66
C GLU A 97 17.29 -7.90 2.49
N ILE A 98 17.66 -8.46 1.33
CA ILE A 98 19.03 -8.91 1.05
C ILE A 98 19.95 -7.73 0.71
N TYR A 99 19.47 -6.82 -0.13
CA TYR A 99 20.29 -5.72 -0.65
C TYR A 99 20.11 -4.41 0.11
N GLU A 100 19.04 -4.27 0.91
CA GLU A 100 18.67 -3.04 1.64
C GLU A 100 18.44 -1.80 0.74
N GLU A 101 18.36 -2.03 -0.58
CA GLU A 101 18.23 -0.97 -1.58
C GLU A 101 16.78 -0.62 -1.88
N ARG A 102 16.37 0.61 -1.54
CA ARG A 102 14.98 1.07 -1.74
C ARG A 102 14.54 1.06 -3.20
N PHE A 103 15.47 1.19 -4.14
CA PHE A 103 15.17 1.14 -5.57
C PHE A 103 14.55 -0.21 -6.01
N ILE A 104 14.82 -1.29 -5.27
CA ILE A 104 14.21 -2.60 -5.51
C ILE A 104 12.69 -2.54 -5.31
N LEU A 105 12.22 -1.82 -4.29
CA LEU A 105 10.77 -1.68 -4.05
C LEU A 105 10.07 -0.90 -5.17
N PHE A 106 10.79 0.02 -5.82
CA PHE A 106 10.28 0.73 -7.01
C PHE A 106 10.22 -0.17 -8.24
N LEU A 107 11.19 -1.07 -8.44
CA LEU A 107 11.17 -2.07 -9.51
C LEU A 107 10.12 -3.17 -9.28
N PHE A 108 9.81 -3.45 -8.02
CA PHE A 108 8.79 -4.41 -7.60
C PHE A 108 7.62 -3.72 -6.88
N PRO A 109 6.89 -2.83 -7.58
CA PRO A 109 5.82 -2.08 -6.96
C PRO A 109 4.68 -3.03 -6.53
N ASN A 110 4.05 -2.71 -5.40
CA ASN A 110 2.89 -3.48 -4.91
C ASN A 110 1.63 -3.22 -5.76
N VAL A 111 1.58 -3.76 -6.98
CA VAL A 111 0.40 -3.69 -7.86
C VAL A 111 -0.73 -4.57 -7.35
N PHE A 112 -0.41 -5.59 -6.56
CA PHE A 112 -1.36 -6.56 -6.03
C PHE A 112 -2.48 -5.91 -5.20
N GLU A 113 -2.15 -4.89 -4.43
CA GLU A 113 -3.07 -4.17 -3.56
C GLU A 113 -4.18 -3.45 -4.34
N PHE A 114 -3.81 -2.63 -5.33
CA PHE A 114 -4.77 -1.98 -6.21
C PHE A 114 -5.53 -2.97 -7.11
N TRP A 115 -4.85 -4.04 -7.55
CA TRP A 115 -5.49 -5.14 -8.27
C TRP A 115 -6.61 -5.78 -7.45
N PHE A 116 -6.35 -6.07 -6.16
CA PHE A 116 -7.33 -6.62 -5.25
C PHE A 116 -8.58 -5.74 -5.15
N ILE A 117 -8.39 -4.43 -4.94
CA ILE A 117 -9.50 -3.47 -4.85
C ILE A 117 -10.29 -3.41 -6.16
N GLY A 118 -9.61 -3.34 -7.31
CA GLY A 118 -10.29 -3.26 -8.60
C GLY A 118 -11.12 -4.50 -8.91
N ILE A 119 -10.66 -5.69 -8.55
CA ILE A 119 -11.46 -6.92 -8.68
C ILE A 119 -12.57 -6.97 -7.62
N ALA A 120 -12.30 -6.58 -6.38
CA ALA A 120 -13.32 -6.48 -5.35
C ALA A 120 -14.45 -5.51 -5.76
N PHE A 121 -14.12 -4.44 -6.48
CA PHE A 121 -15.06 -3.52 -7.09
C PHE A 121 -15.92 -4.22 -8.16
N LEU A 122 -15.32 -4.96 -9.10
CA LEU A 122 -16.08 -5.72 -10.10
C LEU A 122 -17.05 -6.71 -9.45
N ASN A 123 -16.58 -7.44 -8.42
CA ASN A 123 -17.40 -8.38 -7.65
C ASN A 123 -18.59 -7.68 -6.95
N LYS A 124 -18.36 -6.50 -6.37
CA LYS A 124 -19.42 -5.70 -5.72
C LYS A 124 -20.52 -5.31 -6.70
N PHE A 125 -20.16 -4.96 -7.93
CA PHE A 125 -21.11 -4.63 -9.00
C PHE A 125 -21.59 -5.87 -9.79
N LYS A 126 -21.27 -7.09 -9.33
CA LYS A 126 -21.59 -8.36 -10.00
C LYS A 126 -21.19 -8.39 -11.48
N LYS A 127 -20.13 -7.67 -11.85
CA LYS A 127 -19.62 -7.64 -13.23
C LYS A 127 -18.82 -8.91 -13.53
N ALA A 128 -18.98 -9.45 -14.73
CA ALA A 128 -18.25 -10.63 -15.15
C ALA A 128 -16.73 -10.38 -15.21
N HIS A 129 -15.94 -11.38 -14.84
CA HIS A 129 -14.48 -11.41 -14.98
C HIS A 129 -14.05 -11.68 -16.43
N SER A 130 -14.50 -10.81 -17.34
CA SER A 130 -14.09 -10.87 -18.75
C SER A 130 -12.62 -10.49 -18.89
N ARG A 131 -11.94 -11.00 -19.93
CA ARG A 131 -10.55 -10.61 -20.25
C ARG A 131 -10.38 -9.09 -20.32
N LYS A 132 -11.35 -8.38 -20.91
CA LYS A 132 -11.35 -6.92 -21.01
C LYS A 132 -11.32 -6.25 -19.64
N ASN A 133 -12.20 -6.68 -18.72
CA ASN A 133 -12.27 -6.10 -17.38
C ASN A 133 -11.01 -6.39 -16.56
N ILE A 134 -10.45 -7.60 -16.68
CA ILE A 134 -9.20 -7.99 -16.03
C ILE A 134 -8.05 -7.10 -16.51
N VAL A 135 -7.88 -6.94 -17.82
CA VAL A 135 -6.82 -6.11 -18.39
C VAL A 135 -6.99 -4.65 -17.97
N LEU A 136 -8.22 -4.15 -17.98
CA LEU A 136 -8.53 -2.79 -17.54
C LEU A 136 -8.17 -2.59 -16.07
N VAL A 137 -8.54 -3.51 -15.17
CA VAL A 137 -8.19 -3.43 -13.76
C VAL A 137 -6.67 -3.50 -13.55
N LEU A 138 -5.95 -4.38 -14.26
CA LEU A 138 -4.49 -4.43 -14.20
C LEU A 138 -3.85 -3.10 -14.64
N PHE A 139 -4.33 -2.54 -15.75
CA PHE A 139 -3.82 -1.29 -16.29
C PHE A 139 -4.00 -0.14 -15.28
N PHE A 140 -5.21 0.01 -14.74
CA PHE A 140 -5.48 1.02 -13.72
C PHE A 140 -4.71 0.76 -12.42
N ALA A 141 -4.61 -0.50 -11.97
CA ALA A 141 -3.86 -0.85 -10.76
C ALA A 141 -2.37 -0.49 -10.89
N PHE A 142 -1.78 -0.80 -12.04
CA PHE A 142 -0.39 -0.43 -12.33
C PHE A 142 -0.22 1.08 -12.39
N GLY A 143 -1.09 1.80 -13.12
CA GLY A 143 -1.03 3.25 -13.23
C GLY A 143 -1.18 3.97 -11.88
N LEU A 144 -2.15 3.55 -11.05
CA LEU A 144 -2.35 4.09 -9.71
C LEU A 144 -1.13 3.83 -8.81
N LYS A 145 -0.54 2.64 -8.89
CA LYS A 145 0.63 2.32 -8.08
C LYS A 145 1.85 3.15 -8.49
N MET A 146 2.11 3.26 -9.79
CA MET A 146 3.21 4.10 -10.30
C MET A 146 3.02 5.57 -9.93
N PHE A 147 1.79 6.07 -9.96
CA PHE A 147 1.47 7.42 -9.52
C PHE A 147 1.70 7.61 -8.01
N GLN A 148 1.31 6.63 -7.17
CA GLN A 148 1.58 6.65 -5.74
C GLN A 148 3.09 6.65 -5.45
N GLU A 149 3.86 5.76 -6.09
CA GLU A 149 5.31 5.71 -5.93
C GLU A 149 5.98 7.03 -6.38
N TYR A 150 5.50 7.61 -7.49
CA TYR A 150 5.96 8.93 -7.94
C TYR A 150 5.67 10.01 -6.89
N ILE A 151 4.46 10.07 -6.32
CA ILE A 151 4.12 11.04 -5.27
C ILE A 151 5.04 10.85 -4.07
N LEU A 152 5.24 9.62 -3.59
CA LEU A 152 6.08 9.35 -2.43
C LEU A 152 7.55 9.74 -2.68
N HIS A 153 8.07 9.49 -3.88
CA HIS A 153 9.41 9.93 -4.27
C HIS A 153 9.51 11.45 -4.41
N VAL A 154 8.51 12.12 -5.00
CA VAL A 154 8.48 13.58 -5.13
C VAL A 154 8.31 14.25 -3.77
N TRP A 155 7.43 13.76 -2.90
CA TRP A 155 7.28 14.29 -1.54
C TRP A 155 8.57 14.15 -0.74
N ARG A 156 9.26 13.02 -0.85
CA ARG A 156 10.55 12.83 -0.19
C ARG A 156 11.67 13.68 -0.80
N PHE A 157 11.59 13.96 -2.10
CA PHE A 157 12.44 14.95 -2.75
C PHE A 157 12.13 16.36 -2.22
N LEU A 158 10.84 16.70 -2.02
CA LEU A 158 10.40 17.96 -1.41
C LEU A 158 10.76 18.06 0.08
N ASP A 159 10.90 16.96 0.82
CA ASP A 159 11.45 16.99 2.19
C ASP A 159 12.92 17.42 2.21
N ASN A 160 13.69 17.04 1.18
CA ASN A 160 15.08 17.49 1.00
C ASN A 160 15.16 18.92 0.44
N TYR A 161 14.20 19.33 -0.39
CA TYR A 161 14.02 20.72 -0.83
C TYR A 161 13.11 21.44 0.14
N ARG A 162 13.66 21.79 1.32
CA ARG A 162 13.06 22.68 2.32
C ARG A 162 11.91 23.49 1.71
N ALA A 163 10.67 23.19 2.10
CA ALA A 163 9.51 24.03 1.77
C ALA A 163 9.75 25.53 2.09
N VAL A 164 10.73 25.82 2.95
CA VAL A 164 11.25 27.15 3.29
C VAL A 164 11.95 27.85 2.11
N ASP A 165 12.64 27.14 1.22
CA ASP A 165 13.42 27.76 0.13
C ASP A 165 12.53 28.14 -1.06
N VAL A 166 11.46 27.38 -1.33
CA VAL A 166 10.44 27.75 -2.33
C VAL A 166 9.59 28.92 -1.84
N VAL A 167 9.28 28.96 -0.53
CA VAL A 167 8.56 30.10 0.07
C VAL A 167 9.46 31.33 0.15
N LYS A 168 10.76 31.19 0.47
CA LYS A 168 11.72 32.31 0.45
C LYS A 168 11.93 32.84 -0.97
N SER A 169 12.07 31.98 -1.99
CA SER A 169 12.24 32.46 -3.35
C SER A 169 11.00 33.17 -3.88
N PHE A 170 9.80 32.76 -3.46
CA PHE A 170 8.57 33.47 -3.75
C PHE A 170 8.47 34.82 -3.02
N ILE A 171 8.91 34.90 -1.75
CA ILE A 171 8.88 36.15 -0.98
C ILE A 171 9.95 37.15 -1.47
N ASP A 172 11.15 36.67 -1.83
CA ASP A 172 12.24 37.48 -2.38
C ASP A 172 11.96 37.97 -3.82
N LEU A 173 11.00 37.35 -4.53
CA LEU A 173 10.55 37.84 -5.85
C LEU A 173 9.59 39.04 -5.76
N PHE A 174 9.03 39.30 -4.58
CA PHE A 174 8.03 40.34 -4.31
C PHE A 174 8.53 41.46 -3.38
N ASN A 175 9.80 41.43 -2.96
CA ASN A 175 10.53 42.54 -2.33
C ASN A 175 11.51 43.17 -3.32
#